data_AF-A0A1H3LZN0-F1
#
_entry.id   AF-A0A1H3LZN0-F1
#
_cell.length_a   1.000
_cell.length_b   1.000
_cell.length_c   1.000
_cell.angle_alpha   90.00
_cell.angle_beta   90.00
_cell.angle_gamma   90.00
#
_symmetry.space_group_name_H-M   'P 1'
#
loop_
_entity.id
_entity.type
_entity.pdbx_description
1 polymer ?
#
loop_
_entity_poly.entity_id
_entity_poly.type
_entity_poly.pdbx_seq_one_letter_code
_entity_poly.pdbx_strand_id
1 'polypeptide(L)'
;MTMKRVNQAVNAIASGVRLFSDLKELVSNFKANVRRNNKANLQRNKMANVRRKNNENQPKYKPLFTDEIIKKVYLDPKMKLSDYGHFIIANSKYIAVVAVQGNTSDSRKVAVEGNIPASRKAVVLEFKENSAMSIDDILQLLSTYPEATLIVNDNGEGKFLGQLLKKNGIWYMPVHWGGNCFSNDNRKEYVNKRAQAYACLSYAVNTHNFKICHPHNKEKVLKEFSSIQYSYFSTQYSFGELSRFKIMPASEMREIGLDAPDIVDLFAYVFLENTTY
;
A
#
# COMPACT_ATOMS: atom_id res chain seq x y z
N MET A 1 -11.55 -33.46 37.61
CA MET A 1 -12.68 -33.61 38.55
C MET A 1 -12.84 -35.09 38.81
N THR A 2 -12.47 -35.51 40.01
CA THR A 2 -12.07 -36.86 40.44
C THR A 2 -13.24 -37.84 40.61
N MET A 3 -12.92 -39.14 40.56
CA MET A 3 -13.76 -40.36 40.71
C MET A 3 -14.68 -40.44 41.96
N LYS A 4 -14.97 -39.33 42.65
CA LYS A 4 -15.88 -39.29 43.80
C LYS A 4 -17.37 -39.34 43.43
N ARG A 5 -17.74 -38.92 42.21
CA ARG A 5 -19.15 -38.89 41.78
C ARG A 5 -19.69 -40.22 41.22
N VAL A 6 -18.80 -41.15 40.82
CA VAL A 6 -19.22 -42.45 40.29
C VAL A 6 -19.53 -43.44 41.43
N ASN A 7 -18.79 -43.38 42.55
CA ASN A 7 -18.99 -44.29 43.69
C ASN A 7 -20.20 -43.97 44.57
N GLN A 8 -20.80 -42.77 44.47
CA GLN A 8 -22.04 -42.45 45.19
C GLN A 8 -23.28 -43.11 44.57
N ALA A 9 -23.19 -43.60 43.32
CA ALA A 9 -24.31 -44.24 42.63
C ALA A 9 -24.49 -45.74 42.96
N VAL A 10 -23.50 -46.37 43.63
CA VAL A 10 -23.50 -47.84 43.85
C VAL A 10 -24.15 -48.25 45.19
N ASN A 11 -24.25 -47.34 46.17
CA ASN A 11 -24.73 -47.67 47.53
C ASN A 11 -26.19 -47.32 47.85
N ALA A 12 -27.05 -47.07 46.85
CA ALA A 12 -28.47 -46.74 47.06
C ALA A 12 -29.40 -47.84 46.51
N ILE A 13 -29.18 -49.09 46.92
CA ILE A 13 -30.07 -50.22 46.60
C ILE A 13 -31.15 -50.31 47.69
N ALA A 14 -32.09 -49.36 47.70
CA ALA A 14 -33.32 -49.44 48.52
C ALA A 14 -34.51 -48.64 47.94
N SER A 15 -34.45 -48.17 46.69
CA SER A 15 -35.56 -47.41 46.08
C SER A 15 -35.65 -47.65 44.56
N GLY A 16 -36.04 -48.87 44.18
CA GLY A 16 -36.07 -49.34 42.79
C GLY A 16 -37.00 -48.57 41.83
N VAL A 17 -37.93 -47.73 42.34
CA VAL A 17 -38.87 -46.98 41.49
C VAL A 17 -38.37 -45.56 41.17
N ARG A 18 -37.65 -44.89 42.08
CA ARG A 18 -37.07 -43.54 41.86
C ARG A 18 -35.79 -43.57 41.00
N LEU A 19 -35.00 -44.64 41.11
CA LEU A 19 -33.78 -44.81 40.31
C LEU A 19 -34.07 -44.90 38.80
N PHE A 20 -35.19 -45.51 38.40
CA PHE A 20 -35.57 -45.63 36.99
C PHE A 20 -36.09 -44.32 36.39
N SER A 21 -36.80 -43.49 37.15
CA SER A 21 -37.24 -42.17 36.70
C SER A 21 -36.05 -41.23 36.51
N ASP A 22 -35.15 -41.20 37.50
CA ASP A 22 -33.99 -40.32 37.51
C ASP A 22 -32.98 -40.71 36.43
N LEU A 23 -32.81 -42.01 36.17
CA LEU A 23 -31.98 -42.51 35.07
C LEU A 23 -32.57 -42.16 33.70
N LYS A 24 -33.90 -42.24 33.52
CA LYS A 24 -34.57 -41.82 32.27
C LYS A 24 -34.39 -40.31 32.03
N GLU A 25 -34.50 -39.50 33.08
CA GLU A 25 -34.30 -38.06 32.99
C GLU A 25 -32.84 -37.70 32.66
N LEU A 26 -31.87 -38.36 33.29
CA LEU A 26 -30.45 -38.19 33.00
C LEU A 26 -30.10 -38.53 31.54
N VAL A 27 -30.62 -39.64 31.03
CA VAL A 27 -30.40 -40.07 29.64
C VAL A 27 -31.10 -39.12 28.66
N SER A 28 -32.28 -38.62 28.99
CA SER A 28 -32.99 -37.61 28.19
C SER A 28 -32.20 -36.30 28.10
N ASN A 29 -31.71 -35.81 29.24
CA ASN A 29 -30.91 -34.60 29.34
C ASN A 29 -29.57 -34.73 28.59
N PHE A 30 -28.93 -35.90 28.67
CA PHE A 30 -27.72 -36.18 27.89
C PHE A 30 -27.99 -36.16 26.38
N LYS A 31 -29.04 -36.84 25.91
CA LYS A 31 -29.44 -36.82 24.49
C LYS A 31 -29.79 -35.41 24.01
N ALA A 32 -30.46 -34.61 24.85
CA ALA A 32 -30.78 -33.22 24.55
C ALA A 32 -29.52 -32.34 24.44
N ASN A 33 -28.53 -32.54 25.34
CA ASN A 33 -27.23 -31.85 25.27
C ASN A 33 -26.43 -32.21 24.02
N VAL A 34 -26.35 -33.51 23.67
CA VAL A 34 -25.67 -33.96 22.46
C VAL A 34 -26.32 -33.37 21.21
N ARG A 35 -27.66 -33.37 21.13
CA ARG A 35 -28.40 -32.73 20.02
C ARG A 35 -28.14 -31.23 19.92
N ARG A 36 -28.13 -30.51 21.06
CA ARG A 36 -27.83 -29.06 21.09
C ARG A 36 -26.41 -28.77 20.61
N ASN A 37 -25.42 -29.53 21.08
CA ASN A 37 -24.02 -29.35 20.67
C ASN A 37 -23.80 -29.68 19.18
N ASN A 38 -24.44 -30.73 18.66
CA ASN A 38 -24.37 -31.06 17.24
C ASN A 38 -25.02 -29.99 16.36
N LYS A 39 -26.15 -29.42 16.79
CA LYS A 39 -26.81 -28.31 16.08
C LYS A 39 -25.94 -27.04 16.08
N ALA A 40 -25.31 -26.72 17.21
CA ALA A 40 -24.40 -25.59 17.33
C ALA A 40 -23.15 -25.76 16.45
N ASN A 41 -22.55 -26.96 16.43
CA ASN A 41 -21.40 -27.26 15.57
C ASN A 41 -21.76 -27.22 14.09
N LEU A 42 -22.94 -27.72 13.71
CA LEU A 42 -23.42 -27.63 12.33
C LEU A 42 -23.65 -26.18 11.90
N GLN A 43 -24.19 -25.32 12.78
CA GLN A 43 -24.33 -23.89 12.51
C GLN A 43 -22.98 -23.18 12.38
N ARG A 44 -22.02 -23.49 13.27
CA ARG A 44 -20.64 -22.95 13.17
C ARG A 44 -19.97 -23.36 11.86
N ASN A 45 -20.09 -24.62 11.46
CA ASN A 45 -19.53 -25.11 10.20
C ASN A 45 -20.20 -24.48 8.98
N LYS A 46 -21.53 -24.28 9.01
CA LYS A 46 -22.24 -23.53 7.97
C LYS A 46 -21.75 -22.08 7.89
N MET A 47 -21.62 -21.39 9.02
CA MET A 47 -21.09 -20.02 9.06
C MET A 47 -19.64 -19.94 8.58
N ALA A 48 -18.79 -20.90 8.93
CA ALA A 48 -17.41 -20.97 8.46
C ALA A 48 -17.33 -21.19 6.94
N ASN A 49 -18.18 -22.06 6.39
CA ASN A 49 -18.25 -22.28 4.94
C ASN A 49 -18.81 -21.08 4.18
N VAL A 50 -19.80 -20.38 4.73
CA VAL A 50 -20.29 -19.11 4.16
C VAL A 50 -19.19 -18.04 4.19
N ARG A 51 -18.43 -17.92 5.29
CA ARG A 51 -17.28 -17.01 5.37
C ARG A 51 -16.18 -17.36 4.36
N ARG A 52 -15.87 -18.66 4.17
CA ARG A 52 -14.91 -19.12 3.16
C ARG A 52 -15.35 -18.76 1.74
N LYS A 53 -16.59 -19.09 1.37
CA LYS A 53 -17.15 -18.73 0.05
C LYS A 53 -17.20 -17.22 -0.17
N ASN A 54 -17.53 -16.44 0.86
CA ASN A 54 -17.53 -14.98 0.77
C ASN A 54 -16.12 -14.42 0.58
N ASN A 55 -15.09 -15.04 1.18
CA ASN A 55 -13.70 -14.63 1.00
C ASN A 55 -13.14 -15.01 -0.37
N GLU A 56 -13.55 -16.15 -0.95
CA GLU A 56 -13.17 -16.55 -2.32
C GLU A 56 -13.67 -15.57 -3.39
N ASN A 57 -14.79 -14.88 -3.11
CA ASN A 57 -15.39 -13.90 -4.01
C ASN A 57 -14.92 -12.45 -3.78
N GLN A 58 -14.04 -12.18 -2.80
CA GLN A 58 -13.49 -10.84 -2.62
C GLN A 58 -12.34 -10.58 -3.59
N PRO A 59 -12.31 -9.41 -4.26
CA PRO A 59 -11.21 -9.08 -5.16
C PRO A 59 -9.90 -9.03 -4.36
N LYS A 60 -8.87 -9.71 -4.88
CA LYS A 60 -7.52 -9.78 -4.30
C LYS A 60 -6.93 -8.39 -4.01
N TYR A 61 -7.27 -7.41 -4.84
CA TYR A 61 -6.82 -6.03 -4.72
C TYR A 61 -8.01 -5.07 -4.70
N LYS A 62 -7.80 -3.90 -4.10
CA LYS A 62 -8.76 -2.80 -3.99
C LYS A 62 -8.19 -1.55 -4.66
N PRO A 63 -9.01 -0.67 -5.27
CA PRO A 63 -8.54 0.61 -5.79
C PRO A 63 -7.86 1.44 -4.69
N LEU A 64 -6.67 1.97 -4.98
CA LEU A 64 -5.96 2.86 -4.04
C LEU A 64 -6.50 4.28 -4.10
N PHE A 65 -6.83 4.76 -5.30
CA PHE A 65 -7.41 6.07 -5.52
C PHE A 65 -8.88 5.88 -5.92
N THR A 66 -9.81 6.38 -5.09
CA THR A 66 -11.23 6.42 -5.44
C THR A 66 -11.51 7.56 -6.40
N ASP A 67 -12.63 7.53 -7.12
CA ASP A 67 -13.03 8.63 -8.00
C ASP A 67 -13.07 10.00 -7.29
N GLU A 68 -13.44 10.01 -6.00
CA GLU A 68 -13.41 11.21 -5.16
C GLU A 68 -11.99 11.72 -4.90
N ILE A 69 -11.03 10.82 -4.65
CA ILE A 69 -9.62 11.18 -4.47
C ILE A 69 -9.03 11.66 -5.80
N ILE A 70 -9.34 10.98 -6.90
CA ILE A 70 -8.82 11.30 -8.24
C ILE A 70 -9.21 12.70 -8.70
N LYS A 71 -10.43 13.14 -8.36
CA LYS A 71 -10.89 14.53 -8.63
C LYS A 71 -10.03 15.60 -7.96
N LYS A 72 -9.23 15.25 -6.94
CA LYS A 72 -8.36 16.18 -6.21
C LYS A 72 -6.98 16.34 -6.86
N VAL A 73 -6.60 15.49 -7.82
CA VAL A 73 -5.24 15.49 -8.41
C VAL A 73 -5.01 16.71 -9.30
N TYR A 74 -6.03 17.09 -10.08
CA TYR A 74 -6.06 18.32 -10.88
C TYR A 74 -6.94 19.36 -10.17
N LEU A 75 -6.55 20.64 -10.23
CA LEU A 75 -7.16 21.81 -9.54
C LEU A 75 -6.80 22.01 -8.06
N ASP A 76 -6.16 23.15 -7.78
CA ASP A 76 -6.54 24.18 -6.77
C ASP A 76 -5.60 25.40 -6.93
N PRO A 77 -6.08 26.62 -7.28
CA PRO A 77 -5.25 27.83 -7.33
C PRO A 77 -4.71 28.27 -5.95
N LYS A 78 -5.08 27.59 -4.86
CA LYS A 78 -4.70 27.94 -3.49
C LYS A 78 -3.46 27.23 -2.94
N MET A 79 -2.91 26.22 -3.64
CA MET A 79 -1.72 25.54 -3.13
C MET A 79 -0.50 26.47 -3.24
N LYS A 80 -0.31 27.28 -2.21
CA LYS A 80 0.84 28.15 -2.04
C LYS A 80 1.94 27.38 -1.34
N LEU A 81 3.07 27.25 -2.01
CA LEU A 81 4.32 26.81 -1.39
C LEU A 81 4.96 28.06 -0.75
N SER A 82 5.33 27.99 0.53
CA SER A 82 5.96 29.12 1.23
C SER A 82 7.44 29.25 0.88
N ASP A 83 8.14 28.11 0.84
CA ASP A 83 9.50 27.91 0.35
C ASP A 83 9.47 26.57 -0.42
N TYR A 84 10.17 26.45 -1.53
CA TYR A 84 10.19 25.20 -2.28
C TYR A 84 11.51 24.96 -3.01
N GLY A 85 11.89 23.69 -3.09
CA GLY A 85 12.90 23.20 -4.01
C GLY A 85 12.26 22.50 -5.21
N HIS A 86 13.10 22.01 -6.10
CA HIS A 86 12.67 21.31 -7.31
C HIS A 86 13.22 19.89 -7.34
N PHE A 87 12.38 18.96 -7.78
CA PHE A 87 12.83 17.68 -8.29
C PHE A 87 12.64 17.65 -9.80
N ILE A 88 13.68 17.20 -10.49
CA ILE A 88 13.54 16.72 -11.86
C ILE A 88 13.45 15.21 -11.75
N ILE A 89 12.35 14.63 -12.22
CA ILE A 89 12.08 13.20 -12.06
C ILE A 89 11.96 12.57 -13.44
N ALA A 90 12.69 11.49 -13.69
CA ALA A 90 12.71 10.81 -14.96
C ALA A 90 12.56 9.28 -14.85
N ASN A 91 11.87 8.70 -15.82
CA ASN A 91 11.86 7.27 -16.12
C ASN A 91 12.07 7.06 -17.63
N SER A 92 12.12 5.82 -18.12
CA SER A 92 12.41 5.52 -19.53
C SER A 92 11.58 6.27 -20.59
N LYS A 93 10.40 6.79 -20.23
CA LYS A 93 9.45 7.42 -21.17
C LYS A 93 9.01 8.84 -20.79
N TYR A 94 9.20 9.26 -19.54
CA TYR A 94 8.64 10.50 -19.04
C TYR A 94 9.63 11.27 -18.18
N ILE A 95 9.47 12.60 -18.22
CA ILE A 95 10.15 13.53 -17.34
C ILE A 95 9.15 14.50 -16.74
N ALA A 96 9.35 14.85 -15.48
CA ALA A 96 8.54 15.83 -14.76
C ALA A 96 9.41 16.76 -13.93
N VAL A 97 8.96 18.00 -13.82
CA VAL A 97 9.48 18.95 -12.83
C VAL A 97 8.44 19.11 -11.73
N VAL A 98 8.87 18.88 -10.49
CA VAL A 98 8.00 18.94 -9.33
C VAL A 98 8.56 19.95 -8.34
N ALA A 99 7.78 20.98 -8.01
CA ALA A 99 8.07 21.86 -6.89
C ALA A 99 7.65 21.17 -5.59
N VAL A 100 8.52 21.16 -4.60
CA VAL A 100 8.30 20.47 -3.32
C VAL A 100 8.54 21.44 -2.17
N GLN A 101 7.59 21.53 -1.24
CA GLN A 101 7.72 22.47 -0.11
C GLN A 101 8.95 22.17 0.74
N GLY A 102 9.67 23.25 1.06
CA GLY A 102 10.73 23.42 2.04
C GLY A 102 10.52 22.61 3.32
N ASN A 103 11.42 21.68 3.65
CA ASN A 103 11.74 21.47 5.06
C ASN A 103 12.62 22.66 5.44
N THR A 104 12.14 23.53 6.32
CA THR A 104 12.96 24.61 6.87
C THR A 104 14.27 24.01 7.42
N SER A 105 15.37 24.72 7.19
CA SER A 105 16.78 24.30 7.33
C SER A 105 17.25 23.85 8.72
N ASP A 106 16.34 23.58 9.67
CA ASP A 106 16.68 22.98 10.96
C ASP A 106 16.81 21.46 10.83
N SER A 107 17.85 21.05 10.11
CA SER A 107 18.29 19.66 9.89
C SER A 107 18.46 18.85 11.19
N ARG A 108 18.54 19.51 12.36
CA ARG A 108 18.62 18.86 13.68
C ARG A 108 17.28 18.35 14.21
N LYS A 109 16.13 18.87 13.75
CA LYS A 109 14.80 18.35 14.13
C LYS A 109 14.30 17.24 13.20
N VAL A 110 14.72 17.26 11.93
CA VAL A 110 14.33 16.30 10.89
C VAL A 110 14.85 14.88 11.15
N ALA A 111 15.94 14.74 11.92
CA ALA A 111 16.50 13.45 12.29
C ALA A 111 15.73 12.73 13.42
N VAL A 112 14.84 13.43 14.14
CA VAL A 112 14.13 12.89 15.32
C VAL A 112 12.71 12.46 14.99
N GLU A 113 12.04 13.16 14.09
CA GLU A 113 10.76 12.76 13.50
C GLU A 113 11.02 12.41 12.04
N GLY A 114 11.28 11.14 11.76
CA GLY A 114 11.64 10.69 10.41
C GLY A 114 10.71 11.31 9.39
N ASN A 115 11.28 12.06 8.43
CA ASN A 115 10.60 12.69 7.29
C ASN A 115 9.41 11.83 6.86
N ILE A 116 8.19 12.13 7.33
CA ILE A 116 7.01 11.37 6.91
C ILE A 116 6.72 11.89 5.50
N PRO A 117 7.04 11.15 4.43
CA PRO A 117 6.89 11.69 3.08
C PRO A 117 5.43 12.05 2.79
N ALA A 118 4.48 11.45 3.52
CA ALA A 118 3.05 11.73 3.41
C ALA A 118 2.65 13.19 3.73
N SER A 119 3.39 13.94 4.57
CA SER A 119 3.07 15.36 4.84
C SER A 119 3.62 16.33 3.78
N ARG A 120 4.48 15.83 2.88
CA ARG A 120 5.15 16.62 1.85
C ARG A 120 4.12 17.24 0.91
N LYS A 121 4.24 18.56 0.71
CA LYS A 121 3.49 19.29 -0.30
C LYS A 121 4.26 19.29 -1.61
N ALA A 122 3.62 18.87 -2.69
CA ALA A 122 4.25 18.76 -4.00
C ALA A 122 3.30 19.20 -5.13
N VAL A 123 3.85 19.94 -6.08
CA VAL A 123 3.16 20.42 -7.27
C VAL A 123 3.94 19.99 -8.50
N VAL A 124 3.34 19.17 -9.36
CA VAL A 124 3.88 18.88 -10.69
C VAL A 124 3.69 20.13 -11.56
N LEU A 125 4.79 20.81 -11.85
CA LEU A 125 4.82 22.03 -12.66
C LEU A 125 4.71 21.68 -14.14
N GLU A 126 5.52 20.72 -14.56
CA GLU A 126 5.68 20.30 -15.94
C GLU A 126 5.78 18.77 -16.00
N PHE A 127 5.20 18.18 -17.04
CA PHE A 127 5.26 16.74 -17.31
C PHE A 127 5.20 16.52 -18.82
N LYS A 128 6.15 15.73 -19.34
CA LYS A 128 6.33 15.48 -20.77
C LYS A 128 6.53 13.98 -21.03
N GLU A 129 5.88 13.49 -22.09
CA GLU A 129 6.19 12.20 -22.70
C GLU A 129 7.34 12.36 -23.69
N ASN A 130 8.40 11.57 -23.51
CA ASN A 130 9.58 11.55 -24.34
C ASN A 130 9.67 10.19 -25.03
N SER A 131 9.41 10.18 -26.34
CA SER A 131 9.55 8.98 -27.18
C SER A 131 10.98 8.41 -27.16
N ALA A 132 11.97 9.30 -26.99
CA ALA A 132 13.35 8.96 -26.64
C ALA A 132 13.89 10.05 -25.71
N MET A 133 14.26 9.69 -24.49
CA MET A 133 14.80 10.66 -23.54
C MET A 133 16.22 11.07 -23.92
N SER A 134 16.41 12.37 -24.19
CA SER A 134 17.72 12.95 -24.50
C SER A 134 18.40 13.47 -23.23
N ILE A 135 19.74 13.42 -23.23
CA ILE A 135 20.54 14.15 -22.22
C ILE A 135 20.26 15.64 -22.32
N ASP A 136 20.07 16.18 -23.53
CA ASP A 136 19.87 17.62 -23.75
C ASP A 136 18.61 18.13 -23.05
N ASP A 137 17.53 17.35 -23.06
CA ASP A 137 16.30 17.65 -22.30
C ASP A 137 16.60 17.76 -20.79
N ILE A 138 17.39 16.83 -20.25
CA ILE A 138 17.76 16.82 -18.83
C ILE A 138 18.70 17.98 -18.50
N LEU A 139 19.69 18.27 -19.34
CA LEU A 139 20.62 19.39 -19.16
C LEU A 139 19.89 20.73 -19.25
N GLN A 140 18.93 20.87 -20.16
CA GLN A 140 18.10 22.07 -20.27
C GLN A 140 17.27 22.28 -19.00
N LEU A 141 16.70 21.21 -18.44
CA LEU A 141 15.96 21.30 -17.17
C LEU A 141 16.89 21.59 -15.99
N LEU A 142 18.07 20.97 -15.91
CA LEU A 142 19.07 21.27 -14.88
C LEU A 142 19.59 22.71 -14.99
N SER A 143 19.67 23.28 -16.20
CA SER A 143 20.01 24.70 -16.39
C SER A 143 18.88 25.62 -15.92
N THR A 144 17.62 25.24 -16.19
CA THR A 144 16.43 25.98 -15.75
C THR A 144 16.22 25.90 -14.23
N TYR A 145 16.53 24.75 -13.63
CA TYR A 145 16.36 24.44 -12.21
C TYR A 145 17.69 23.94 -11.61
N PRO A 146 18.69 24.83 -11.39
CA PRO A 146 20.06 24.44 -11.05
C PRO A 146 20.20 23.73 -9.70
N GLU A 147 19.32 24.04 -8.75
CA GLU A 147 19.29 23.38 -7.43
C GLU A 147 18.36 22.15 -7.41
N ALA A 148 17.88 21.69 -8.56
CA ALA A 148 16.99 20.55 -8.60
C ALA A 148 17.74 19.24 -8.33
N THR A 149 17.17 18.40 -7.47
CA THR A 149 17.64 17.02 -7.36
C THR A 149 17.07 16.20 -8.52
N LEU A 150 17.96 15.61 -9.32
CA LEU A 150 17.60 14.69 -10.40
C LEU A 150 17.34 13.28 -9.84
N ILE A 151 16.11 12.81 -9.97
CA ILE A 151 15.64 11.49 -9.53
C ILE A 151 15.37 10.63 -10.75
N VAL A 152 15.99 9.45 -10.83
CA VAL A 152 15.88 8.59 -12.02
C VAL A 152 15.57 7.16 -11.63
N ASN A 153 14.51 6.59 -12.21
CA ASN A 153 14.36 5.14 -12.22
C ASN A 153 15.31 4.53 -13.25
N ASP A 154 16.49 4.11 -12.79
CA ASP A 154 17.52 3.47 -13.62
C ASP A 154 17.44 1.94 -13.63
N ASN A 155 16.27 1.39 -13.28
CA ASN A 155 16.01 -0.05 -13.32
C ASN A 155 15.15 -0.43 -14.54
N GLY A 156 15.24 -1.70 -14.95
CA GLY A 156 14.51 -2.20 -16.12
C GLY A 156 14.86 -1.39 -17.39
N GLU A 157 13.84 -0.86 -18.06
CA GLU A 157 13.98 -0.03 -19.27
C GLU A 157 14.77 1.26 -19.02
N GLY A 158 14.78 1.79 -17.79
CA GLY A 158 15.50 3.02 -17.45
C GLY A 158 17.01 2.86 -17.28
N LYS A 159 17.54 1.64 -17.33
CA LYS A 159 18.97 1.35 -17.14
C LYS A 159 19.85 2.07 -18.15
N PHE A 160 19.38 2.19 -19.39
CA PHE A 160 20.09 2.92 -20.45
C PHE A 160 20.23 4.41 -20.10
N LEU A 161 19.17 5.05 -19.60
CA LEU A 161 19.25 6.44 -19.16
C LEU A 161 20.30 6.60 -18.03
N GLY A 162 20.27 5.74 -17.02
CA GLY A 162 21.24 5.81 -15.92
C GLY A 162 22.69 5.67 -16.39
N GLN A 163 22.95 4.79 -17.35
CA GLN A 163 24.27 4.66 -17.99
C GLN A 163 24.65 5.92 -18.77
N LEU A 164 23.70 6.48 -19.50
CA LEU A 164 23.88 7.67 -20.31
C LEU A 164 24.21 8.90 -19.44
N LEU A 165 23.51 9.08 -18.32
CA LEU A 165 23.80 10.14 -17.34
C LEU A 165 25.20 9.99 -16.74
N LYS A 166 25.56 8.78 -16.30
CA LYS A 166 26.90 8.49 -15.76
C LYS A 166 28.02 8.78 -16.76
N LYS A 167 27.82 8.41 -18.03
CA LYS A 167 28.79 8.69 -19.10
C LYS A 167 29.05 10.18 -19.31
N ASN A 168 28.05 11.03 -19.02
CA ASN A 168 28.14 12.48 -19.16
C ASN A 168 28.46 13.21 -17.85
N GLY A 169 28.82 12.48 -16.79
CA GLY A 169 29.17 13.07 -15.49
C GLY A 169 27.98 13.71 -14.77
N ILE A 170 26.75 13.40 -15.15
CA ILE A 170 25.55 13.95 -14.54
C ILE A 170 25.20 13.09 -13.32
N TRP A 171 25.25 13.70 -12.13
CA TRP A 171 24.82 13.05 -10.91
C TRP A 171 23.29 12.91 -10.87
N TYR A 172 22.81 11.79 -10.34
CA TYR A 172 21.38 11.58 -10.10
C TYR A 172 21.18 10.64 -8.91
N MET A 173 20.00 10.73 -8.30
CA MET A 173 19.52 9.81 -7.27
C MET A 173 18.76 8.64 -7.92
N PRO A 174 19.25 7.39 -7.83
CA PRO A 174 18.59 6.24 -8.42
C PRO A 174 17.36 5.80 -7.60
N VAL A 175 16.29 5.41 -8.29
CA VAL A 175 15.07 4.87 -7.69
C VAL A 175 15.07 3.34 -7.76
N HIS A 176 15.27 2.69 -6.61
CA HIS A 176 15.19 1.23 -6.48
C HIS A 176 13.82 0.78 -5.96
N TRP A 177 12.82 0.78 -6.85
CA TRP A 177 11.38 0.60 -6.57
C TRP A 177 11.02 -0.66 -5.77
N GLY A 178 11.62 -1.80 -6.14
CA GLY A 178 11.38 -3.10 -5.51
C GLY A 178 12.17 -3.32 -4.21
N GLY A 179 13.06 -2.40 -3.83
CA GLY A 179 13.90 -2.52 -2.64
C GLY A 179 13.12 -2.31 -1.34
N ASN A 180 13.74 -2.74 -0.23
CA ASN A 180 13.22 -2.51 1.12
C ASN A 180 13.10 -1.01 1.43
N CYS A 181 12.08 -0.62 2.21
CA CYS A 181 11.96 0.74 2.75
C CYS A 181 13.22 1.12 3.55
N PHE A 182 13.53 2.42 3.62
CA PHE A 182 14.72 2.88 4.33
C PHE A 182 14.54 2.70 5.84
N SER A 183 13.42 3.18 6.39
CA SER A 183 13.06 3.04 7.81
C SER A 183 12.64 1.61 8.18
N ASN A 184 13.02 1.16 9.38
CA ASN A 184 12.59 -0.11 9.93
C ASN A 184 11.07 -0.17 10.21
N ASP A 185 10.45 0.96 10.54
CA ASP A 185 9.00 0.99 10.77
C ASP A 185 8.24 0.84 9.46
N ASN A 186 8.69 1.53 8.41
CA ASN A 186 8.10 1.37 7.08
C ASN A 186 8.34 -0.03 6.49
N ARG A 187 9.39 -0.76 6.90
CA ARG A 187 9.56 -2.18 6.51
C ARG A 187 8.51 -3.12 7.14
N LYS A 188 7.98 -2.75 8.31
CA LYS A 188 6.89 -3.49 8.98
C LYS A 188 5.54 -3.19 8.33
N GLU A 189 5.36 -2.00 7.78
CA GLU A 189 4.09 -1.57 7.18
C GLU A 189 3.99 -1.83 5.68
N TYR A 190 5.08 -1.72 4.94
CA TYR A 190 5.10 -1.78 3.48
C TYR A 190 5.98 -2.92 2.97
N VAL A 191 5.56 -3.56 1.88
CA VAL A 191 6.36 -4.64 1.28
C VAL A 191 7.64 -4.15 0.61
N ASN A 192 7.67 -2.91 0.13
CA ASN A 192 8.80 -2.26 -0.56
C ASN A 192 8.60 -0.73 -0.67
N LYS A 193 9.62 -0.04 -1.18
CA LYS A 193 9.60 1.42 -1.41
C LYS A 193 8.45 1.87 -2.30
N ARG A 194 8.13 1.14 -3.37
CA ARG A 194 6.97 1.43 -4.24
C ARG A 194 5.69 1.53 -3.42
N ALA A 195 5.45 0.55 -2.55
CA ALA A 195 4.23 0.49 -1.76
C ALA A 195 4.13 1.67 -0.78
N GLN A 196 5.25 2.03 -0.12
CA GLN A 196 5.31 3.20 0.73
C GLN A 196 5.07 4.51 -0.03
N ALA A 197 5.74 4.70 -1.18
CA ALA A 197 5.62 5.90 -1.99
C ALA A 197 4.18 6.12 -2.48
N TYR A 198 3.51 5.05 -2.94
CA TYR A 198 2.10 5.11 -3.34
C TYR A 198 1.14 5.41 -2.19
N ALA A 199 1.38 4.84 -1.01
CA ALA A 199 0.58 5.16 0.17
C ALA A 199 0.70 6.64 0.53
N CYS A 200 1.92 7.19 0.47
CA CYS A 200 2.18 8.62 0.71
C CYS A 200 1.55 9.51 -0.37
N LEU A 201 1.64 9.14 -1.65
CA LEU A 201 0.98 9.86 -2.75
C LEU A 201 -0.54 9.87 -2.56
N SER A 202 -1.15 8.72 -2.24
CA SER A 202 -2.59 8.61 -1.99
C SER A 202 -3.04 9.51 -0.84
N TYR A 203 -2.29 9.50 0.27
CA TYR A 203 -2.53 10.40 1.38
C TYR A 203 -2.42 11.87 0.95
N ALA A 204 -1.34 12.25 0.27
CA ALA A 204 -1.09 13.63 -0.17
C ALA A 204 -2.17 14.14 -1.14
N VAL A 205 -2.63 13.31 -2.09
CA VAL A 205 -3.76 13.66 -2.97
C VAL A 205 -5.03 13.87 -2.14
N ASN A 206 -5.31 12.95 -1.20
CA ASN A 206 -6.51 13.01 -0.39
C ASN A 206 -6.56 14.24 0.52
N THR A 207 -5.40 14.67 1.05
CA THR A 207 -5.25 15.85 1.91
C THR A 207 -4.90 17.13 1.16
N HIS A 208 -5.02 17.15 -0.17
CA HIS A 208 -4.73 18.32 -1.02
C HIS A 208 -3.27 18.81 -0.98
N ASN A 209 -2.33 17.96 -0.57
CA ASN A 209 -0.89 18.21 -0.54
C ASN A 209 -0.17 17.76 -1.83
N PHE A 210 -0.85 17.11 -2.77
CA PHE A 210 -0.32 16.82 -4.11
C PHE A 210 -1.22 17.42 -5.19
N LYS A 211 -0.61 18.08 -6.18
CA LYS A 211 -1.32 18.69 -7.31
C LYS A 211 -0.56 18.55 -8.63
N ILE A 212 -1.31 18.50 -9.72
CA ILE A 212 -0.79 18.62 -11.10
C ILE A 212 -1.32 19.93 -11.69
N CYS A 213 -0.43 20.86 -12.04
CA CYS A 213 -0.81 22.16 -12.59
C CYS A 213 -1.25 22.09 -14.05
N HIS A 214 -0.56 21.28 -14.86
CA HIS A 214 -0.78 21.26 -16.29
C HIS A 214 -1.64 20.05 -16.73
N PRO A 215 -2.76 20.25 -17.46
CA PRO A 215 -3.66 19.16 -17.85
C PRO A 215 -3.14 18.32 -19.03
N HIS A 216 -1.84 18.37 -19.34
CA HIS A 216 -1.26 17.55 -20.39
C HIS A 216 -1.48 16.06 -20.10
N ASN A 217 -1.93 15.32 -21.12
CA ASN A 217 -2.29 13.90 -21.04
C ASN A 217 -3.27 13.56 -19.89
N LYS A 218 -4.14 14.49 -19.48
CA LYS A 218 -5.06 14.34 -18.35
C LYS A 218 -5.84 13.03 -18.35
N GLU A 219 -6.42 12.63 -19.47
CA GLU A 219 -7.19 11.37 -19.56
C GLU A 219 -6.32 10.15 -19.24
N LYS A 220 -5.09 10.10 -19.77
CA LYS A 220 -4.12 9.04 -19.51
C LYS A 220 -3.69 9.03 -18.05
N VAL A 221 -3.41 10.20 -17.48
CA VAL A 221 -3.07 10.34 -16.05
C VAL A 221 -4.21 9.84 -15.16
N LEU A 222 -5.45 10.28 -15.41
CA LEU A 222 -6.62 9.86 -14.64
C LEU A 222 -6.85 8.35 -14.77
N LYS A 223 -6.71 7.78 -15.98
CA LYS A 223 -6.79 6.33 -16.22
C LYS A 223 -5.75 5.57 -15.39
N GLU A 224 -4.50 6.05 -15.35
CA GLU A 224 -3.46 5.42 -14.54
C GLU A 224 -3.74 5.53 -13.04
N PHE A 225 -4.21 6.68 -12.54
CA PHE A 225 -4.61 6.79 -11.13
C PHE A 225 -5.72 5.79 -10.76
N SER A 226 -6.74 5.65 -11.62
CA SER A 226 -7.84 4.68 -11.44
C SER A 226 -7.38 3.22 -11.51
N SER A 227 -6.25 2.92 -12.17
CA SER A 227 -5.76 1.55 -12.34
C SER A 227 -4.89 1.06 -11.18
N ILE A 228 -4.47 1.94 -10.27
CA ILE A 228 -3.65 1.56 -9.12
C ILE A 228 -4.48 0.80 -8.09
N GLN A 229 -4.07 -0.43 -7.82
CA GLN A 229 -4.72 -1.27 -6.82
C GLN A 229 -3.73 -1.74 -5.76
N TYR A 230 -4.23 -1.91 -4.54
CA TYR A 230 -3.45 -2.36 -3.39
C TYR A 230 -4.10 -3.55 -2.70
N SER A 231 -3.31 -4.28 -1.93
CA SER A 231 -3.74 -5.33 -1.02
C SER A 231 -2.87 -5.33 0.23
N TYR A 232 -3.24 -6.16 1.19
CA TYR A 232 -2.38 -6.45 2.33
C TYR A 232 -1.81 -7.85 2.17
N PHE A 233 -0.49 -7.94 2.17
CA PHE A 233 0.27 -9.17 2.03
C PHE A 233 0.64 -9.71 3.41
N SER A 234 0.18 -10.93 3.70
CA SER A 234 0.64 -11.72 4.85
C SER A 234 1.59 -12.80 4.35
N THR A 235 2.76 -12.91 4.94
CA THR A 235 3.58 -14.13 4.81
C THR A 235 2.82 -15.25 5.53
N GLN A 236 2.59 -16.38 4.88
CA GLN A 236 1.86 -17.51 5.50
C GLN A 236 2.72 -18.28 6.53
N TYR A 237 3.98 -17.88 6.72
CA TYR A 237 4.99 -18.65 7.45
C TYR A 237 5.24 -18.17 8.89
N SER A 238 4.64 -17.06 9.32
CA SER A 238 4.81 -16.52 10.67
C SER A 238 3.45 -16.21 11.28
N PHE A 239 2.98 -17.06 12.21
CA PHE A 239 1.79 -16.80 12.99
C PHE A 239 2.03 -15.53 13.84
N GLY A 240 1.43 -14.41 13.48
CA GLY A 240 1.55 -13.13 14.21
C GLY A 240 2.21 -11.96 13.44
N GLU A 241 2.57 -12.11 12.16
CA GLU A 241 3.08 -10.95 11.39
C GLU A 241 1.96 -9.99 10.96
N LEU A 242 2.25 -8.69 11.07
CA LEU A 242 1.40 -7.61 10.56
C LEU A 242 1.29 -7.72 9.04
N SER A 243 0.07 -7.65 8.54
CA SER A 243 -0.19 -7.65 7.10
C SER A 243 0.37 -6.36 6.48
N ARG A 244 1.29 -6.49 5.51
CA ARG A 244 2.01 -5.35 4.92
C ARG A 244 1.30 -4.83 3.68
N PHE A 245 1.20 -3.52 3.53
CA PHE A 245 0.62 -2.85 2.37
C PHE A 245 1.46 -3.14 1.12
N LYS A 246 0.77 -3.54 0.05
CA LYS A 246 1.34 -3.93 -1.24
C LYS A 246 0.55 -3.31 -2.39
N ILE A 247 1.26 -2.73 -3.36
CA ILE A 247 0.65 -2.35 -4.65
C ILE A 247 0.72 -3.53 -5.62
N MET A 248 -0.34 -3.72 -6.40
CA MET A 248 -0.39 -4.70 -7.49
C MET A 248 0.83 -4.53 -8.42
N PRO A 249 1.66 -5.56 -8.62
CA PRO A 249 2.81 -5.49 -9.52
C PRO A 249 2.39 -5.26 -10.97
N ALA A 250 3.24 -4.60 -11.76
CA ALA A 250 2.97 -4.35 -13.18
C ALA A 250 2.75 -5.63 -14.01
N SER A 251 3.36 -6.75 -13.61
CA SER A 251 3.09 -8.05 -14.25
C SER A 251 1.64 -8.50 -14.05
N GLU A 252 1.11 -8.40 -12.82
CA GLU A 252 -0.28 -8.75 -12.50
C GLU A 252 -1.26 -7.76 -13.15
N MET A 253 -0.89 -6.47 -13.27
CA MET A 253 -1.68 -5.47 -14.01
C MET A 253 -1.84 -5.88 -15.48
N ARG A 254 -0.74 -6.27 -16.14
CA ARG A 254 -0.76 -6.71 -17.55
C ARG A 254 -1.59 -7.98 -17.77
N GLU A 255 -1.53 -8.93 -16.83
CA GLU A 255 -2.33 -10.16 -16.88
C GLU A 255 -3.85 -9.89 -16.92
N ILE A 256 -4.30 -8.80 -16.28
CA ILE A 256 -5.71 -8.38 -16.28
C ILE A 256 -6.02 -7.28 -17.32
N GLY A 257 -5.11 -7.04 -18.27
CA GLY A 257 -5.30 -6.07 -19.36
C GLY A 257 -5.14 -4.60 -18.95
N LEU A 258 -4.47 -4.32 -17.82
CA LEU A 258 -4.12 -2.97 -17.42
C LEU A 258 -2.69 -2.62 -17.85
N ASP A 259 -2.52 -1.40 -18.35
CA ASP A 259 -1.21 -0.82 -18.69
C ASP A 259 -0.39 -0.56 -17.42
N ALA A 260 0.94 -0.54 -17.57
CA ALA A 260 1.82 -0.11 -16.48
C ALA A 260 1.60 1.39 -16.18
N PRO A 261 1.54 1.80 -14.90
CA PRO A 261 1.22 3.17 -14.53
C PRO A 261 2.49 4.05 -14.56
N ASP A 262 3.11 4.17 -15.73
CA ASP A 262 4.41 4.81 -15.88
C ASP A 262 4.41 6.29 -15.44
N ILE A 263 3.29 7.01 -15.61
CA ILE A 263 3.15 8.42 -15.23
C ILE A 263 2.92 8.55 -13.72
N VAL A 264 2.03 7.73 -13.15
CA VAL A 264 1.74 7.80 -11.71
C VAL A 264 2.92 7.26 -10.88
N ASP A 265 3.67 6.27 -11.40
CA ASP A 265 4.96 5.86 -10.82
C ASP A 265 5.92 7.06 -10.76
N LEU A 266 6.01 7.88 -11.83
CA LEU A 266 6.84 9.09 -11.87
C LEU A 266 6.46 10.07 -10.75
N PHE A 267 5.17 10.33 -10.55
CA PHE A 267 4.70 11.23 -9.49
C PHE A 267 4.94 10.66 -8.09
N ALA A 268 4.83 9.34 -7.92
CA ALA A 268 5.10 8.68 -6.65
C ALA A 268 6.59 8.79 -6.24
N TYR A 269 7.54 8.99 -7.17
CA TYR A 269 8.96 9.14 -6.83
C TYR A 269 9.23 10.34 -5.91
N VAL A 270 8.39 11.37 -5.96
CA VAL A 270 8.44 12.53 -5.05
C VAL A 270 8.32 12.12 -3.57
N PHE A 271 7.65 11.00 -3.30
CA PHE A 271 7.31 10.53 -1.96
C PHE A 271 8.19 9.38 -1.47
N LEU A 272 9.26 9.06 -2.20
CA LEU A 272 10.25 8.09 -1.77
C LEU A 272 10.95 8.57 -0.50
N GLU A 273 11.09 7.68 0.47
CA GLU A 273 11.94 7.90 1.63
C GLU A 273 13.37 8.27 1.23
N ASN A 274 14.01 9.11 2.05
CA ASN A 274 15.39 9.55 1.86
C ASN A 274 15.64 10.33 0.55
N THR A 275 14.60 10.94 -0.01
CA THR A 275 14.73 11.95 -1.07
C THR A 275 14.74 13.35 -0.45
N THR A 276 15.79 14.10 -0.73
CA THR A 276 16.02 15.49 -0.29
C THR A 276 16.32 16.36 -1.51
N TYR A 277 16.03 17.65 -1.44
CA TYR A 277 16.48 18.69 -2.38
C TYR A 277 17.32 19.71 -1.62
#